data_AF-A0A6M3LHN6-F1
#
_entry.id   AF-A0A6M3LHN6-F1
#
_cell.length_a   1.000
_cell.length_b   1.000
_cell.length_c   1.000
_cell.angle_alpha   90.00
_cell.angle_beta   90.00
_cell.angle_gamma   90.00
#
_symmetry.space_group_name_H-M   'P 1'
#
loop_
_entity.id
_entity.type
_entity.pdbx_description
1 polymer ?
#
loop_
_entity_poly.entity_id
_entity_poly.type
_entity_poly.pdbx_seq_one_letter_code
_entity_poly.pdbx_strand_id
1 'polypeptide(L)' 'MLEQITTTIDNLGALSIVDDDDMLIVCNSATHANRVKGLLFRRYGLRHKSIGGSNTLIYDGMRGR' A
#
# COMPACT_ATOMS: atom_id res chain seq x y z
N MET A 1 -4.72 -5.49 -12.42
CA MET A 1 -4.70 -5.69 -10.96
C MET A 1 -4.35 -4.40 -10.22
N LEU A 2 -3.27 -3.71 -10.63
CA LEU A 2 -2.82 -2.44 -10.03
C LEU A 2 -3.94 -1.40 -9.81
N GLU A 3 -4.78 -1.14 -10.83
CA GLU A 3 -5.90 -0.19 -10.74
C GLU A 3 -6.93 -0.51 -9.64
N GLN A 4 -7.20 -1.81 -9.39
CA GLN A 4 -8.09 -2.22 -8.31
C GLN A 4 -7.47 -1.98 -6.93
N ILE A 5 -6.13 -2.09 -6.84
CA ILE A 5 -5.40 -1.90 -5.60
C ILE A 5 -5.32 -0.41 -5.27
N THR A 6 -4.96 0.44 -6.23
CA THR A 6 -4.93 1.91 -6.04
C THR A 6 -6.32 2.44 -5.68
N THR A 7 -7.37 2.01 -6.38
CA THR A 7 -8.77 2.34 -6.03
C THR A 7 -9.13 1.92 -4.60
N THR A 8 -8.66 0.76 -4.15
CA THR A 8 -8.90 0.31 -2.78
C THR A 8 -8.16 1.16 -1.76
N ILE A 9 -6.92 1.57 -2.06
CA ILE A 9 -6.12 2.45 -1.21
C ILE A 9 -6.79 3.83 -1.10
N ASP A 10 -7.26 4.38 -2.21
CA ASP A 10 -7.96 5.68 -2.26
C ASP A 10 -9.26 5.64 -1.45
N ASN A 11 -10.04 4.55 -1.57
CA ASN A 11 -11.25 4.33 -0.76
C ASN A 11 -10.99 4.21 0.74
N LEU A 12 -9.75 3.87 1.15
CA LEU A 12 -9.34 3.85 2.56
C LEU A 12 -8.87 5.24 3.03
N GLY A 13 -8.75 6.22 2.13
CA GLY A 13 -8.24 7.56 2.44
C GLY A 13 -6.73 7.57 2.66
N ALA A 14 -5.99 6.69 1.98
CA ALA A 14 -4.53 6.70 1.93
C ALA A 14 -4.07 7.15 0.54
N LEU A 15 -2.87 7.73 0.46
CA LEU A 15 -2.26 8.15 -0.80
C LEU A 15 -1.39 7.01 -1.32
N SER A 16 -1.54 6.63 -2.59
CA SER A 16 -0.62 5.73 -3.29
C SER A 16 0.25 6.49 -4.29
N ILE A 17 1.55 6.23 -4.27
CA ILE A 17 2.51 6.68 -5.29
C ILE A 17 3.14 5.41 -5.84
N VAL A 18 3.02 5.22 -7.15
CA VAL A 18 3.56 4.04 -7.84
C VAL A 18 4.76 4.50 -8.67
N ASP A 19 5.90 3.87 -8.42
CA ASP A 19 7.10 3.94 -9.26
C ASP A 19 7.33 2.56 -9.90
N ASP A 20 8.21 2.49 -10.89
CA ASP A 20 8.43 1.33 -11.76
C ASP A 20 8.61 0.01 -10.99
N ASP A 21 9.25 0.05 -9.83
CA ASP A 21 9.59 -1.12 -9.01
C ASP A 21 9.10 -1.06 -7.56
N ASP A 22 8.39 -0.01 -7.14
CA ASP A 22 7.90 0.12 -5.77
C ASP A 22 6.56 0.89 -5.72
N MET A 23 5.69 0.52 -4.78
CA MET A 23 4.50 1.29 -4.44
C MET A 23 4.64 1.84 -3.01
N LEU A 24 4.60 3.15 -2.90
CA LEU A 24 4.58 3.87 -1.64
C LEU A 24 3.13 4.17 -1.26
N ILE A 25 2.73 3.82 -0.03
CA ILE A 25 1.43 4.18 0.53
C ILE A 25 1.63 5.05 1.76
N VAL A 26 1.11 6.27 1.73
CA VAL A 26 1.14 7.21 2.85
C VAL A 26 -0.23 7.20 3.54
N CYS A 27 -0.24 6.89 4.84
CA CYS A 27 -1.44 6.87 5.66
C CYS A 27 -1.44 8.01 6.68
N ASN A 28 -2.62 8.41 7.17
CA ASN A 28 -2.74 9.50 8.15
C ASN A 28 -2.22 9.15 9.57
N SER A 29 -2.06 7.87 9.90
CA SER A 29 -1.56 7.43 11.21
C SER A 29 -0.99 6.01 11.16
N ALA A 30 -0.27 5.60 12.21
CA ALA A 30 0.25 4.23 12.35
C ALA A 30 -0.88 3.18 12.42
N THR A 31 -1.98 3.49 13.11
CA THR A 31 -3.17 2.63 13.16
C THR A 31 -3.78 2.48 11.78
N HIS A 32 -3.86 3.58 11.02
CA HIS A 32 -4.36 3.55 9.65
C HIS A 32 -3.44 2.71 8.75
N ALA A 33 -2.12 2.89 8.84
CA ALA A 33 -1.14 2.08 8.11
C ALA A 33 -1.29 0.58 8.42
N ASN A 34 -1.46 0.20 9.68
CA ASN A 34 -1.68 -1.20 10.05
C ASN A 34 -2.97 -1.78 9.47
N ARG A 35 -4.06 -0.99 9.42
CA ARG A 35 -5.32 -1.40 8.80
C ARG A 35 -5.17 -1.59 7.29
N VAL A 36 -4.56 -0.63 6.58
CA VAL A 36 -4.30 -0.71 5.13
C VAL A 36 -3.41 -1.92 4.83
N LYS A 37 -2.33 -2.08 5.60
CA LYS A 37 -1.40 -3.22 5.48
C LYS A 37 -2.11 -4.56 5.58
N GLY A 38 -2.92 -4.74 6.63
CA GLY A 38 -3.66 -5.97 6.86
C GLY A 38 -4.75 -6.23 5.80
N LEU A 39 -5.35 -5.19 5.24
CA LEU A 39 -6.31 -5.34 4.14
C LEU A 39 -5.62 -5.79 2.86
N LEU A 40 -4.54 -5.10 2.46
CA LEU A 40 -3.82 -5.39 1.22
C LEU A 40 -3.21 -6.80 1.23
N PHE A 41 -2.68 -7.23 2.38
CA PHE A 41 -2.21 -8.61 2.55
C PHE A 41 -3.34 -9.63 2.37
N ARG A 42 -4.49 -9.43 3.04
CA ARG A 42 -5.61 -10.39 2.99
C ARG A 42 -6.30 -10.44 1.63
N ARG A 43 -6.46 -9.30 0.96
CA ARG A 43 -7.24 -9.18 -0.27
C ARG A 43 -6.41 -9.44 -1.53
N TYR A 44 -5.14 -9.05 -1.52
CA TYR A 44 -4.28 -9.07 -2.71
C TYR A 44 -2.98 -9.85 -2.50
N GLY A 45 -2.72 -10.37 -1.30
CA GLY A 45 -1.48 -11.09 -0.99
C GLY A 45 -0.24 -10.20 -0.95
N LEU A 46 -0.40 -8.88 -0.91
CA LEU A 46 0.73 -7.94 -0.97
C LEU A 46 1.51 -7.92 0.34
N ARG A 47 2.82 -8.12 0.22
CA ARG A 47 3.76 -8.02 1.34
C ARG A 47 4.47 -6.66 1.27
N HIS A 48 4.39 -5.90 2.35
CA HIS A 48 5.20 -4.69 2.49
C HIS A 48 6.68 -5.07 2.67
N LYS A 49 7.57 -4.33 2.03
CA LYS A 49 9.03 -4.45 2.02
C LYS A 49 9.64 -3.76 3.24
N SER A 50 9.19 -2.55 3.54
CA SER A 50 9.70 -1.73 4.63
C SER A 50 8.68 -0.68 5.08
N ILE A 51 8.98 -0.02 6.20
CA ILE A 51 8.17 1.04 6.80
C ILE A 51 9.00 2.33 6.75
N GLY A 52 8.53 3.34 6.02
CA GLY A 52 9.14 4.68 5.97
C GLY A 52 8.47 5.59 6.99
N GLY A 53 9.08 5.82 8.16
CA GLY A 53 8.39 6.53 9.24
C GLY A 53 7.15 5.78 9.75
N SER A 54 6.41 6.33 10.72
CA SER A 54 5.37 5.54 11.42
C SER A 54 4.11 5.23 10.61
N ASN A 55 3.95 5.82 9.42
CA ASN A 55 2.71 5.84 8.66
C ASN A 55 2.88 5.64 7.15
N THR A 56 4.08 5.32 6.67
CA THR A 56 4.30 5.02 5.25
C THR A 56 4.69 3.55 5.05
N LEU A 57 4.02 2.89 4.12
CA LEU A 57 4.25 1.51 3.74
C LEU A 57 4.92 1.47 2.36
N ILE A 58 5.99 0.71 2.22
CA ILE A 58 6.64 0.47 0.94
C ILE A 58 6.35 -0.97 0.54
N TYR A 59 5.85 -1.18 -0.68
CA TYR A 59 5.57 -2.49 -1.26
C TYR A 59 6.46 -2.71 -2.48
N ASP A 60 7.01 -3.91 -2.63
CA ASP A 60 7.74 -4.28 -3.85
C ASP A 60 6.80 -4.19 -5.07
N GLY A 61 7.37 -3.69 -6.16
CA GLY A 61 6.70 -3.29 -7.39
C GLY A 61 5.74 -4.33 -7.95
N MET A 62 4.62 -3.81 -8.46
CA MET A 62 3.52 -4.61 -9.00
C MET A 62 3.62 -4.82 -10.51
N ARG A 63 4.81 -4.65 -11.09
CA ARG A 63 5.06 -4.91 -12.51
C ARG A 63 4.83 -6.39 -12.80
N GLY A 64 3.87 -6.68 -13.70
CA GLY A 64 3.57 -8.04 -14.16
C GLY A 64 2.68 -8.90 -13.24
N ARG A 65 2.03 -8.32 -12.22
CA ARG A 65 1.01 -9.02 -11.39
C ARG A 65 -0.39 -8.42 -11.56
#